data_AF-A0A662KDN7-F1
#
_entry.id   AF-A0A662KDN7-F1
#
_cell.length_a   1.000
_cell.length_b   1.000
_cell.length_c   1.000
_cell.angle_alpha   90.00
_cell.angle_beta   90.00
_cell.angle_gamma   90.00
#
_symmetry.space_group_name_H-M   'P 1'
#
loop_
_entity.id
_entity.type
_entity.pdbx_description
1 polymer ?
#
loop_
_entity_poly.entity_id
_entity_poly.type
_entity_poly.pdbx_seq_one_letter_code
_entity_poly.pdbx_strand_id
1 'polypeptide(L)'
;MYIVEEAHNYCPERGYGNAVSSSILRTVASEGRKFGMGLCVVSQRPAKVDKNVISQCNTNIILKVTNPNDLRAIIQSVEGLTSETADEIKRLQVGVALVAGGSLTRPIMVEIRTRETSHGGRSITIISGEGEYKPVKIPEQPKIEKVEEKRPSKAEHVHRVANRLGWVSTATPDETIEILSREAKKMKEDPFKYLQSLAKLGEKYCHESNPLCIKCPMREKCRYRLMKRR
;
A
#
# COMPACT_ATOMS: atom_id res chain seq x y z
N MET A 1 -3.42 6.01 14.13
CA MET A 1 -4.59 5.49 13.38
C MET A 1 -5.39 4.62 14.34
N TYR A 2 -6.69 4.87 14.49
CA TYR A 2 -7.60 4.13 15.36
C TYR A 2 -8.47 3.22 14.50
N ILE A 3 -8.54 1.93 14.83
CA ILE A 3 -9.25 0.91 14.05
C ILE A 3 -10.44 0.40 14.85
N VAL A 4 -11.63 0.44 14.26
CA VAL A 4 -12.87 -0.06 14.86
C VAL A 4 -13.34 -1.27 14.08
N GLU A 5 -13.08 -2.46 14.62
CA GLU A 5 -13.67 -3.72 14.17
C GLU A 5 -15.14 -3.79 14.55
N GLU A 6 -15.95 -4.51 13.75
CA GLU A 6 -17.37 -4.70 14.01
C GLU A 6 -18.12 -3.38 14.23
N ALA A 7 -17.79 -2.35 13.44
CA ALA A 7 -18.18 -0.97 13.72
C ALA A 7 -19.69 -0.73 13.80
N HIS A 8 -20.51 -1.60 13.21
CA HIS A 8 -21.96 -1.51 13.33
C HIS A 8 -22.47 -1.71 14.77
N ASN A 9 -21.67 -2.30 15.66
CA ASN A 9 -21.97 -2.42 17.08
C ASN A 9 -21.59 -1.15 17.87
N TYR A 10 -20.56 -0.43 17.42
CA TYR A 10 -19.97 0.71 18.14
C TYR A 10 -20.37 2.07 17.60
N CYS A 11 -20.85 2.14 16.36
CA CYS A 11 -21.43 3.32 15.77
C CYS A 11 -22.63 2.95 14.88
N PRO A 12 -23.69 2.38 15.44
CA PRO A 12 -24.89 2.07 14.68
C PRO A 12 -25.55 3.33 14.14
N GLU A 13 -26.16 3.23 12.95
CA GLU A 13 -27.09 4.22 12.43
C GLU A 13 -28.31 4.33 13.38
N ARG A 14 -28.87 5.53 13.54
CA ARG A 14 -29.86 5.89 14.59
C ARG A 14 -31.08 4.96 14.70
N GLY A 15 -31.43 4.24 13.63
CA GLY A 15 -32.53 3.27 13.61
C GLY A 15 -32.18 1.84 14.02
N TYR A 16 -30.89 1.50 14.16
CA TYR A 16 -30.42 0.14 14.48
C TYR A 16 -29.95 -0.02 15.92
N GLY A 17 -29.76 1.08 16.65
CA GLY A 17 -29.35 1.07 18.05
C GLY A 17 -28.65 2.36 18.44
N ASN A 18 -28.26 2.44 19.71
CA ASN A 18 -27.42 3.52 20.24
C ASN A 18 -26.21 2.91 20.93
N ALA A 19 -25.02 3.44 20.65
CA ALA A 19 -23.79 3.08 21.34
C ALA A 19 -23.19 4.33 21.98
N VAL A 20 -22.59 4.19 23.17
CA VAL A 20 -21.93 5.30 23.88
C VAL A 20 -20.81 5.89 23.03
N SER A 21 -20.14 5.05 22.24
CA SER A 21 -19.07 5.45 21.31
C SER A 21 -19.55 6.20 20.07
N SER A 22 -20.84 6.20 19.74
CA SER A 22 -21.33 6.79 18.48
C SER A 22 -21.02 8.29 18.36
N SER A 23 -21.19 9.06 19.43
CA SER A 23 -20.87 10.50 19.43
C SER A 23 -19.37 10.73 19.23
N ILE A 24 -18.54 9.99 19.97
CA ILE A 24 -17.08 10.07 19.91
C ILE A 24 -16.58 9.71 18.51
N LEU A 25 -17.07 8.63 17.91
CA LEU A 25 -16.66 8.20 16.58
C LEU A 25 -17.07 9.20 15.49
N ARG A 26 -18.24 9.84 15.60
CA ARG A 26 -18.62 10.96 14.71
C ARG A 26 -17.69 12.16 14.86
N THR A 27 -17.32 12.52 16.08
CA THR A 27 -16.36 13.61 16.35
C THR A 27 -14.98 13.27 15.77
N VAL A 28 -14.49 12.05 15.99
CA VAL A 28 -13.21 11.60 15.43
C VAL A 28 -13.24 11.60 13.90
N ALA A 29 -14.34 11.13 13.28
CA ALA A 29 -14.48 11.11 11.83
C ALA A 29 -14.48 12.53 11.22
N SER A 30 -15.14 13.49 11.87
CA SER A 30 -15.26 14.86 11.37
C SER A 30 -14.06 15.77 11.71
N GLU A 31 -13.41 15.55 12.85
CA GLU A 31 -12.38 16.45 13.36
C GLU A 31 -10.99 15.83 13.49
N GLY A 32 -10.87 14.50 13.45
CA GLY A 32 -9.61 13.79 13.69
C GLY A 32 -8.47 14.25 12.79
N ARG A 33 -8.76 14.65 11.55
CA ARG A 33 -7.78 15.19 10.60
C ARG A 33 -7.08 16.44 11.13
N LYS A 34 -7.77 17.31 11.87
CA LYS A 34 -7.18 18.53 12.46
C LYS A 34 -6.05 18.20 13.44
N PHE A 35 -6.09 17.00 14.04
CA PHE A 35 -5.14 16.52 15.05
C PHE A 35 -4.21 15.41 14.54
N GLY A 36 -4.19 15.14 13.23
CA GLY A 36 -3.39 14.05 12.65
C GLY A 36 -3.89 12.65 13.05
N MET A 37 -5.12 12.52 13.55
CA MET A 37 -5.72 11.25 13.91
C MET A 37 -6.48 10.66 12.72
N GLY A 38 -6.03 9.49 12.27
CA GLY A 38 -6.76 8.69 11.27
C GLY A 38 -7.73 7.71 11.94
N LEU A 39 -8.90 7.52 11.34
CA LEU A 39 -9.92 6.54 11.72
C LEU A 39 -10.06 5.49 10.61
N CYS A 40 -10.16 4.22 10.99
CA CYS A 40 -10.46 3.10 10.11
C CYS A 40 -11.64 2.33 10.69
N VAL A 41 -12.66 2.14 9.87
CA VAL A 41 -13.92 1.51 10.24
C VAL A 41 -14.05 0.21 9.45
N VAL A 42 -14.17 -0.91 10.15
CA VAL A 42 -14.29 -2.24 9.56
C VAL A 42 -15.66 -2.83 9.94
N SER A 43 -16.44 -3.24 8.94
CA SER A 43 -17.76 -3.84 9.14
C SER A 43 -18.17 -4.68 7.93
N GLN A 44 -18.78 -5.82 8.21
CA GLN A 44 -19.49 -6.69 7.27
C GLN A 44 -20.92 -6.21 6.98
N ARG A 45 -21.43 -5.22 7.73
CA ARG A 45 -22.78 -4.63 7.57
C ARG A 45 -22.70 -3.11 7.47
N PRO A 46 -22.15 -2.54 6.39
CA PRO A 46 -22.02 -1.10 6.22
C PRO A 46 -23.37 -0.36 6.30
N ALA A 47 -24.49 -0.96 5.86
CA ALA A 47 -25.80 -0.30 5.97
C ALA A 47 -26.28 -0.06 7.41
N LYS A 48 -25.68 -0.75 8.39
CA LYS A 48 -25.99 -0.56 9.82
C LYS A 48 -25.07 0.43 10.51
N VAL A 49 -23.99 0.86 9.87
CA VAL A 49 -23.06 1.85 10.43
C VAL A 49 -23.59 3.25 10.17
N ASP A 50 -23.31 4.17 11.09
CA ASP A 50 -23.71 5.58 10.94
C ASP A 50 -23.22 6.17 9.62
N LYS A 51 -24.16 6.70 8.83
CA LYS A 51 -23.89 7.26 7.51
C LYS A 51 -22.96 8.45 7.55
N ASN A 52 -22.96 9.24 8.62
CA ASN A 52 -22.04 10.37 8.79
C ASN A 52 -20.62 9.90 9.08
N VAL A 53 -20.44 8.71 9.64
CA VAL A 53 -19.09 8.15 9.80
C VAL A 53 -18.59 7.58 8.47
N ILE A 54 -19.44 6.85 7.74
CA ILE A 54 -19.05 6.29 6.44
C ILE A 54 -18.75 7.40 5.43
N SER A 55 -19.57 8.45 5.36
CA SER A 55 -19.36 9.56 4.40
C SER A 55 -18.09 10.39 4.67
N GLN A 56 -17.53 10.31 5.87
CA GLN A 56 -16.25 10.94 6.22
C GLN A 56 -15.06 10.01 5.98
N CYS A 57 -15.28 8.75 5.59
CA CYS A 57 -14.22 7.83 5.23
C CYS A 57 -13.74 8.11 3.80
N ASN A 58 -12.67 8.90 3.67
CA ASN A 58 -12.14 9.30 2.37
C ASN A 58 -11.64 8.12 1.52
N THR A 59 -11.12 7.06 2.14
CA THR A 59 -10.60 5.88 1.43
C THR A 59 -11.42 4.66 1.81
N ASN A 60 -11.92 3.96 0.79
CA ASN A 60 -12.79 2.80 0.95
C ASN A 60 -12.12 1.58 0.33
N ILE A 61 -12.04 0.50 1.10
CA ILE A 61 -11.56 -0.81 0.65
C ILE A 61 -12.75 -1.75 0.72
N ILE A 62 -13.32 -2.06 -0.43
CA ILE A 62 -14.59 -2.77 -0.57
C ILE A 62 -14.31 -4.17 -1.05
N LEU A 63 -14.52 -5.16 -0.18
CA LEU A 63 -14.48 -6.57 -0.55
C LEU A 63 -15.84 -7.01 -1.10
N LYS A 64 -15.98 -8.30 -1.43
CA LYS A 64 -17.24 -8.88 -1.90
C LYS A 64 -18.40 -8.57 -0.95
N VAL A 65 -19.40 -7.86 -1.46
CA VAL A 65 -20.67 -7.60 -0.77
C VAL A 65 -21.82 -8.05 -1.67
N THR A 66 -22.65 -8.96 -1.17
CA THR A 66 -23.79 -9.52 -1.91
C THR A 66 -25.13 -8.93 -1.46
N ASN A 67 -25.21 -8.39 -0.25
CA ASN A 67 -26.43 -7.83 0.29
C ASN A 67 -26.78 -6.49 -0.41
N PRO A 68 -28.00 -6.34 -0.96
CA PRO A 68 -28.38 -5.15 -1.72
C PRO A 68 -28.50 -3.88 -0.87
N ASN A 69 -28.76 -4.00 0.44
CA ASN A 69 -28.82 -2.84 1.34
C ASN A 69 -27.41 -2.33 1.63
N ASP A 70 -26.49 -3.23 1.96
CA ASP A 70 -25.09 -2.91 2.22
C ASP A 70 -24.40 -2.33 0.98
N LEU A 71 -24.67 -2.92 -0.19
CA LEU A 71 -24.14 -2.44 -1.45
C LEU A 71 -24.63 -1.02 -1.79
N ARG A 72 -25.93 -0.74 -1.58
CA ARG A 72 -26.47 0.61 -1.76
C ARG A 72 -25.84 1.62 -0.81
N ALA A 73 -25.62 1.24 0.45
CA ALA A 73 -24.96 2.11 1.42
C ALA A 73 -23.53 2.47 0.96
N ILE A 74 -22.77 1.49 0.46
CA ILE A 74 -21.42 1.72 -0.09
C ILE A 74 -21.47 2.69 -1.29
N ILE A 75 -22.31 2.40 -2.29
CA ILE A 75 -22.39 3.21 -3.51
C ILE A 75 -22.78 4.66 -3.21
N GLN A 76 -23.72 4.86 -2.28
CA GLN A 76 -24.15 6.21 -1.89
C GLN A 76 -23.08 6.96 -1.09
N SER A 77 -22.19 6.25 -0.41
CA SER A 77 -21.16 6.86 0.44
C SER A 77 -19.86 7.19 -0.28
N VAL A 78 -19.62 6.61 -1.46
CA VAL A 78 -18.35 6.74 -2.18
C VAL A 78 -18.57 7.45 -3.51
N GLU A 79 -17.90 8.60 -3.66
CA GLU A 79 -17.90 9.34 -4.92
C GLU A 79 -17.25 8.52 -6.05
N GLY A 80 -17.89 8.56 -7.23
CA GLY A 80 -17.38 7.89 -8.43
C GLY A 80 -17.72 6.41 -8.56
N LEU A 81 -18.54 5.83 -7.68
CA LEU A 81 -19.11 4.49 -7.89
C LEU A 81 -20.38 4.58 -8.75
N THR A 82 -20.43 3.79 -9.82
CA THR A 82 -21.61 3.65 -10.69
C THR A 82 -22.40 2.40 -10.33
N SER A 83 -23.59 2.26 -10.92
CA SER A 83 -24.39 1.02 -10.82
C SER A 83 -23.66 -0.20 -11.41
N GLU A 84 -22.76 0.00 -12.36
CA GLU A 84 -21.96 -1.08 -12.96
C GLU A 84 -20.93 -1.61 -11.96
N THR A 85 -20.28 -0.71 -11.21
CA THR A 85 -19.36 -1.07 -10.14
C THR A 85 -20.04 -1.87 -9.03
N ALA A 86 -21.34 -1.64 -8.81
CA ALA A 86 -22.15 -2.42 -7.86
C ALA A 86 -22.14 -3.92 -8.20
N ASP A 87 -22.31 -4.22 -9.48
CA ASP A 87 -22.38 -5.60 -9.96
C ASP A 87 -21.00 -6.25 -10.00
N GLU A 88 -19.94 -5.48 -10.20
CA GLU A 88 -18.55 -5.95 -10.02
C GLU A 88 -18.29 -6.34 -8.56
N ILE A 89 -18.67 -5.48 -7.60
CA ILE A 89 -18.49 -5.76 -6.16
C ILE A 89 -19.17 -7.07 -5.75
N LYS A 90 -20.36 -7.38 -6.28
CA LYS A 90 -21.07 -8.64 -6.01
C LYS A 90 -20.30 -9.86 -6.53
N ARG A 91 -19.58 -9.72 -7.64
CA ARG A 91 -18.86 -10.80 -8.33
C ARG A 91 -17.41 -10.96 -7.89
N LEU A 92 -16.92 -10.09 -7.00
CA LEU A 92 -15.56 -10.18 -6.46
C LEU A 92 -15.23 -11.58 -5.94
N GLN A 93 -14.00 -12.00 -6.23
CA GLN A 93 -13.41 -13.21 -5.66
C GLN A 93 -12.89 -12.93 -4.25
N VAL A 94 -12.77 -13.98 -3.43
CA VAL A 94 -12.17 -13.87 -2.10
C VAL A 94 -10.71 -13.42 -2.25
N GLY A 95 -10.33 -12.40 -1.49
CA GLY A 95 -8.99 -11.79 -1.59
C GLY A 95 -8.90 -10.65 -2.59
N VAL A 96 -9.93 -10.36 -3.39
CA VAL A 96 -9.96 -9.20 -4.28
C VAL A 96 -10.82 -8.09 -3.67
N ALA A 97 -10.36 -6.85 -3.78
CA ALA A 97 -11.08 -5.67 -3.31
C ALA A 97 -11.10 -4.56 -4.36
N LEU A 98 -12.17 -3.79 -4.33
CA LEU A 98 -12.26 -2.50 -5.00
C LEU A 98 -11.81 -1.41 -4.03
N VAL A 99 -10.81 -0.62 -4.42
CA VAL A 99 -10.33 0.53 -3.64
C VAL A 99 -10.77 1.82 -4.32
N ALA A 100 -11.42 2.69 -3.55
CA ALA A 100 -11.97 3.95 -4.05
C ALA A 100 -11.75 5.11 -3.07
N GLY A 101 -11.77 6.32 -3.61
CA GLY A 101 -11.58 7.56 -2.87
C GLY A 101 -10.12 7.93 -2.58
N GLY A 102 -9.91 8.91 -1.70
CA GLY A 102 -8.61 9.48 -1.38
C GLY A 102 -8.05 10.30 -2.56
N SER A 103 -6.79 10.06 -2.92
CA SER A 103 -6.13 10.71 -4.06
C SER A 103 -6.26 9.92 -5.38
N LEU A 104 -7.14 8.91 -5.42
CA LEU A 104 -7.39 8.12 -6.63
C LEU A 104 -8.38 8.84 -7.55
N THR A 105 -8.07 8.91 -8.84
CA THR A 105 -8.95 9.51 -9.85
C THR A 105 -10.08 8.59 -10.30
N ARG A 106 -9.93 7.28 -10.10
CA ARG A 106 -10.92 6.26 -10.43
C ARG A 106 -10.76 5.07 -9.48
N PRO A 107 -11.84 4.31 -9.18
CA PRO A 107 -11.73 3.06 -8.44
C PRO A 107 -10.77 2.08 -9.11
N ILE A 108 -10.01 1.34 -8.32
CA ILE A 108 -9.08 0.32 -8.82
C ILE A 108 -9.36 -1.03 -8.13
N MET A 109 -9.17 -2.10 -8.90
CA MET A 109 -9.27 -3.46 -8.39
C MET A 109 -7.89 -3.92 -7.94
N VAL A 110 -7.80 -4.44 -6.72
CA VAL A 110 -6.55 -4.90 -6.12
C VAL A 110 -6.70 -6.29 -5.55
N GLU A 111 -5.64 -7.09 -5.64
CA GLU A 111 -5.53 -8.36 -4.94
C GLU A 111 -4.86 -8.13 -3.58
N ILE A 112 -5.56 -8.53 -2.52
CA ILE A 112 -5.08 -8.46 -1.15
C ILE A 112 -4.28 -9.72 -0.87
N ARG A 113 -2.98 -9.53 -0.57
CA ARG A 113 -2.10 -10.62 -0.16
C ARG A 113 -2.65 -11.39 1.04
N THR A 114 -2.29 -12.66 1.14
CA THR A 114 -2.59 -13.47 2.32
C THR A 114 -1.92 -12.90 3.58
N ARG A 115 -2.60 -13.01 4.72
CA ARG A 115 -2.03 -12.62 6.01
C ARG A 115 -0.84 -13.53 6.36
N GLU A 116 0.24 -12.96 6.85
CA GLU A 116 1.43 -13.70 7.30
C GLU A 116 1.48 -13.87 8.83
N THR A 117 0.65 -13.13 9.56
CA THR A 117 0.59 -13.21 11.02
C THR A 117 -0.16 -14.46 11.48
N SER A 118 -0.04 -14.86 12.74
CA SER A 118 -0.77 -16.01 13.31
C SER A 118 -2.17 -15.65 13.83
N HIS A 119 -2.42 -14.37 14.13
CA HIS A 119 -3.68 -13.83 14.66
C HIS A 119 -4.85 -13.87 13.65
N GLY A 120 -5.82 -14.75 13.88
CA GLY A 120 -7.05 -14.81 13.11
C GLY A 120 -8.21 -15.33 13.96
N GLY A 121 -9.42 -14.83 13.70
CA GLY A 121 -10.63 -15.35 14.33
C GLY A 121 -10.80 -16.82 13.96
N ARG A 122 -10.75 -17.71 14.96
CA ARG A 122 -11.12 -19.11 14.79
C ARG A 122 -12.60 -19.21 15.08
N SER A 123 -13.39 -19.69 14.11
CA SER A 123 -14.71 -20.20 14.43
C SER A 123 -14.53 -21.37 15.40
N ILE A 124 -15.09 -21.27 16.60
CA ILE A 124 -15.11 -22.37 17.55
C ILE A 124 -16.01 -23.45 16.95
N THR A 125 -15.45 -24.60 16.61
CA THR A 125 -16.22 -25.77 16.22
C THR A 125 -16.93 -26.28 17.47
N ILE A 126 -18.25 -26.06 17.55
CA ILE A 126 -19.06 -26.43 18.73
C ILE A 126 -19.25 -27.96 18.85
N ILE A 127 -18.87 -28.74 17.83
CA ILE A 127 -19.01 -30.19 17.84
C ILE A 127 -17.74 -30.83 18.43
N SER A 128 -17.87 -31.29 19.67
CA SER A 128 -16.90 -32.15 20.35
C SER A 128 -16.92 -33.54 19.72
N GLY A 129 -16.06 -33.76 18.72
CA GLY A 129 -15.88 -35.09 18.12
C GLY A 129 -15.50 -35.03 16.66
N GLU A 130 -14.22 -35.31 16.41
CA GLU A 130 -13.60 -35.71 15.15
C GLU A 130 -13.51 -34.69 14.00
N GLY A 131 -12.26 -34.46 13.62
CA GLY A 131 -11.85 -33.72 12.44
C GLY A 131 -10.91 -32.58 12.81
N GLU A 132 -9.60 -32.86 12.88
CA GLU A 132 -8.62 -31.79 12.66
C GLU A 132 -9.04 -31.04 11.39
N TYR A 133 -9.29 -29.74 11.54
CA TYR A 133 -9.58 -28.89 10.40
C TYR A 133 -8.40 -28.98 9.43
N LYS A 134 -8.62 -29.68 8.31
CA LYS A 134 -7.73 -29.61 7.16
C LYS A 134 -8.11 -28.34 6.42
N PRO A 135 -7.20 -27.35 6.30
CA PRO A 135 -7.44 -26.18 5.47
C PRO A 135 -7.97 -26.63 4.12
N VAL A 136 -9.01 -25.94 3.62
CA VAL A 136 -9.48 -26.16 2.26
C VAL A 136 -8.26 -26.10 1.35
N LYS A 137 -7.97 -27.17 0.60
CA LYS A 137 -6.97 -27.12 -0.46
C LYS A 137 -7.51 -26.17 -1.52
N ILE A 138 -7.11 -24.91 -1.38
CA ILE A 138 -7.39 -23.87 -2.36
C ILE A 138 -6.73 -24.34 -3.67
N PRO A 139 -7.39 -24.21 -4.84
CA PRO A 139 -6.71 -24.41 -6.11
C PRO A 139 -5.37 -23.69 -6.03
N GLU A 140 -4.29 -24.37 -6.43
CA GLU A 140 -2.99 -23.72 -6.53
C GLU A 140 -3.24 -22.40 -7.24
N GLN A 141 -2.99 -21.30 -6.52
CA GLN A 141 -2.98 -20.00 -7.17
C GLN A 141 -2.15 -20.23 -8.42
N PRO A 142 -2.63 -19.82 -9.62
CA PRO A 142 -1.73 -19.81 -10.77
C PRO A 142 -0.49 -19.16 -10.21
N LYS A 143 0.64 -19.89 -10.25
CA LYS A 143 1.89 -19.32 -9.79
C LYS A 143 1.92 -18.02 -10.55
N ILE A 144 1.72 -16.92 -9.84
CA ILE A 144 2.17 -15.65 -10.32
C ILE A 144 3.64 -16.00 -10.39
N GLU A 145 4.08 -16.42 -11.59
CA GLU A 145 5.46 -16.24 -12.00
C GLU A 145 5.71 -14.88 -11.44
N LYS A 146 6.52 -14.81 -10.37
CA LYS A 146 6.87 -13.54 -9.79
C LYS A 146 7.23 -12.77 -11.04
N VAL A 147 6.40 -11.81 -11.40
CA VAL A 147 6.83 -10.79 -12.31
C VAL A 147 7.89 -10.21 -11.42
N GLU A 148 9.12 -10.68 -11.62
CA GLU A 148 10.30 -10.07 -11.08
C GLU A 148 10.02 -8.62 -11.38
N GLU A 149 9.70 -7.87 -10.33
CA GLU A 149 9.43 -6.46 -10.47
C GLU A 149 10.62 -6.01 -11.29
N LYS A 150 10.39 -5.62 -12.55
CA LYS A 150 11.33 -4.71 -13.17
C LYS A 150 11.36 -3.59 -12.15
N ARG A 151 12.46 -3.46 -11.42
CA ARG A 151 12.77 -2.36 -10.52
C ARG A 151 13.57 -1.32 -11.29
N PRO A 152 13.02 -0.56 -12.27
CA PRO A 152 13.69 0.60 -12.79
C PRO A 152 13.22 1.83 -12.00
N SER A 153 14.17 2.48 -11.33
CA SER A 153 14.19 3.90 -10.99
C SER A 153 15.37 4.13 -10.04
N LYS A 154 15.36 3.54 -8.84
CA LYS A 154 16.45 3.73 -7.85
C LYS A 154 17.71 2.95 -8.20
N ALA A 155 17.59 1.71 -8.69
CA ALA A 155 18.74 0.89 -9.07
C ALA A 155 19.48 1.52 -10.27
N GLU A 156 18.74 1.99 -11.27
CA GLU A 156 19.28 2.70 -12.43
C GLU A 156 19.98 4.01 -12.04
N HIS A 157 19.43 4.74 -11.07
CA HIS A 157 20.09 5.93 -10.53
C HIS A 157 21.43 5.59 -9.88
N VAL A 158 21.47 4.55 -9.03
CA VAL A 158 22.71 4.09 -8.40
C VAL A 158 23.72 3.64 -9.46
N HIS A 159 23.29 2.81 -10.40
CA HIS A 159 24.12 2.30 -11.50
C HIS A 159 24.75 3.44 -12.31
N ARG A 160 23.92 4.38 -12.79
CA ARG A 160 24.37 5.52 -13.59
C ARG A 160 25.33 6.42 -12.81
N VAL A 161 24.99 6.72 -11.55
CA VAL A 161 25.82 7.58 -10.69
C VAL A 161 27.18 6.92 -10.43
N ALA A 162 27.20 5.66 -10.01
CA ALA A 162 28.43 4.97 -9.64
C ALA A 162 29.38 4.80 -10.83
N ASN A 163 28.85 4.45 -12.01
CA ASN A 163 29.65 4.36 -13.24
C ASN A 163 30.18 5.75 -13.68
N ARG A 164 29.37 6.82 -13.59
CA ARG A 164 29.81 8.19 -13.94
C ARG A 164 30.81 8.77 -12.94
N LEU A 165 30.69 8.44 -11.66
CA LEU A 165 31.69 8.77 -10.65
C LEU A 165 33.00 7.99 -10.89
N GLY A 166 32.93 6.83 -11.55
CA GLY A 166 34.06 5.96 -11.82
C GLY A 166 34.39 5.02 -10.64
N TRP A 167 33.42 4.76 -9.76
CA TRP A 167 33.58 3.85 -8.62
C TRP A 167 33.43 2.38 -9.04
N VAL A 168 32.69 2.15 -10.12
CA VAL A 168 32.45 0.83 -10.71
C VAL A 168 32.50 0.93 -12.24
N SER A 169 32.66 -0.21 -12.90
CA SER A 169 32.56 -0.36 -14.36
C SER A 169 31.76 -1.63 -14.66
N THR A 170 30.45 -1.55 -14.45
CA THR A 170 29.53 -2.70 -14.52
C THR A 170 28.54 -2.50 -15.65
N ALA A 171 28.08 -3.59 -16.26
CA ALA A 171 27.11 -3.51 -17.35
C ALA A 171 25.65 -3.41 -16.86
N THR A 172 25.36 -3.93 -15.65
CA THR A 172 23.99 -4.02 -15.12
C THR A 172 23.86 -3.33 -13.76
N PRO A 173 22.65 -2.85 -13.39
CA PRO A 173 22.41 -2.28 -12.06
C PRO A 173 22.60 -3.25 -10.90
N ASP A 174 22.29 -4.53 -11.09
CA ASP A 174 22.38 -5.54 -10.02
C ASP A 174 23.84 -5.80 -9.63
N GLU A 175 24.71 -5.93 -10.62
CA GLU A 175 26.16 -6.05 -10.42
C GLU A 175 26.71 -4.83 -9.67
N THR A 176 26.26 -3.61 -10.03
CA THR A 176 26.62 -2.40 -9.31
C THR A 176 26.21 -2.46 -7.84
N ILE A 177 24.97 -2.88 -7.56
CA ILE A 177 24.44 -2.93 -6.20
C ILE A 177 25.21 -3.93 -5.35
N GLU A 178 25.57 -5.08 -5.91
CA GLU A 178 26.33 -6.11 -5.19
C GLU A 178 27.71 -5.60 -4.77
N ILE A 179 28.45 -5.00 -5.72
CA ILE A 179 29.79 -4.45 -5.47
C ILE A 179 29.72 -3.33 -4.42
N LEU A 180 28.82 -2.36 -4.60
CA LEU A 180 28.68 -1.24 -3.68
C LEU A 180 28.21 -1.67 -2.28
N SER A 181 27.36 -2.69 -2.19
CA SER A 181 26.93 -3.24 -0.90
C SER A 181 28.08 -3.91 -0.16
N ARG A 182 28.97 -4.59 -0.88
CA ARG A 182 30.17 -5.21 -0.33
C ARG A 182 31.15 -4.14 0.18
N GLU A 183 31.37 -3.09 -0.58
CA GLU A 183 32.25 -1.98 -0.18
C GLU A 183 31.68 -1.19 1.01
N ALA A 184 30.36 -0.95 1.06
CA ALA A 184 29.72 -0.31 2.21
C ALA A 184 29.97 -1.08 3.52
N LYS A 185 29.85 -2.43 3.47
CA LYS A 185 30.15 -3.29 4.63
C LYS A 185 31.61 -3.18 5.07
N LYS A 186 32.57 -3.10 4.13
CA LYS A 186 33.99 -2.90 4.44
C LYS A 186 34.25 -1.56 5.14
N MET A 187 33.50 -0.53 4.78
CA MET A 187 33.54 0.79 5.40
C MET A 187 32.76 0.89 6.73
N LYS A 188 32.18 -0.22 7.22
CA LYS A 188 31.28 -0.27 8.38
C LYS A 188 30.05 0.65 8.25
N GLU A 189 29.60 0.87 7.02
CA GLU A 189 28.40 1.64 6.69
C GLU A 189 27.21 0.72 6.40
N ASP A 190 25.99 1.22 6.64
CA ASP A 190 24.78 0.50 6.28
C ASP A 190 24.59 0.50 4.74
N PRO A 191 24.59 -0.69 4.08
CA PRO A 191 24.50 -0.76 2.63
C PRO A 191 23.24 -0.11 2.06
N PHE A 192 22.12 -0.22 2.78
CA PHE A 192 20.85 0.32 2.32
C PHE A 192 20.88 1.86 2.30
N LYS A 193 21.32 2.48 3.39
CA LYS A 193 21.47 3.94 3.51
C LYS A 193 22.50 4.48 2.52
N TYR A 194 23.58 3.74 2.29
CA TYR A 194 24.61 4.09 1.30
C TYR A 194 24.04 4.14 -0.13
N LEU A 195 23.38 3.07 -0.57
CA LEU A 195 22.76 2.99 -1.90
C LEU A 195 21.62 4.01 -2.06
N GLN A 196 20.81 4.23 -1.02
CA GLN A 196 19.75 5.21 -1.05
C GLN A 196 20.28 6.64 -1.22
N SER A 197 21.43 6.96 -0.63
CA SER A 197 22.08 8.25 -0.78
C SER A 197 22.55 8.48 -2.22
N LEU A 198 23.05 7.44 -2.88
CA LEU A 198 23.42 7.48 -4.30
C LEU A 198 22.21 7.62 -5.23
N ALA A 199 21.11 6.91 -4.93
CA ALA A 199 19.88 7.04 -5.70
C ALA A 199 19.34 8.48 -5.67
N LYS A 200 19.33 9.13 -4.49
CA LYS A 200 18.92 10.54 -4.33
C LYS A 200 19.83 11.51 -5.07
N LEU A 201 21.14 11.24 -5.09
CA LEU A 201 22.09 12.03 -5.88
C LEU A 201 21.79 11.92 -7.39
N GLY A 202 21.47 10.70 -7.84
CA GLY A 202 21.07 10.40 -9.22
C GLY A 202 19.81 11.12 -9.66
N GLU A 203 18.82 11.14 -8.78
CA GLU A 203 17.54 11.81 -9.00
C GLU A 203 17.65 13.33 -9.05
N LYS A 204 18.45 13.93 -8.16
CA LYS A 204 18.51 15.39 -7.99
C LYS A 204 19.52 16.10 -8.89
N TYR A 205 20.61 15.43 -9.28
CA TYR A 205 21.72 16.07 -9.98
C TYR A 205 22.21 15.30 -11.20
N CYS A 206 22.22 13.98 -11.16
CA CYS A 206 22.86 13.16 -12.20
C CYS A 206 21.84 12.51 -13.15
N HIS A 207 21.10 13.36 -13.86
CA HIS A 207 20.12 12.98 -14.88
C HIS A 207 20.79 12.34 -16.11
N GLU A 208 20.03 11.55 -16.86
CA GLU A 208 20.52 10.80 -18.03
C GLU A 208 21.02 11.74 -19.14
N SER A 209 20.16 12.63 -19.64
CA SER A 209 20.48 13.50 -20.77
C SER A 209 21.13 14.83 -20.36
N ASN A 210 20.72 15.44 -19.24
CA ASN A 210 21.17 16.76 -18.82
C ASN A 210 21.59 16.80 -17.33
N PRO A 211 22.77 16.27 -16.96
CA PRO A 211 23.23 16.26 -15.58
C PRO A 211 23.65 17.66 -15.10
N LEU A 212 23.19 18.05 -13.91
CA LEU A 212 23.51 19.32 -13.24
C LEU A 212 24.89 19.30 -12.58
N CYS A 213 25.93 18.99 -13.37
CA CYS A 213 27.30 18.74 -12.88
C CYS A 213 27.91 19.90 -12.08
N ILE A 214 27.55 21.16 -12.39
CA ILE A 214 28.07 22.35 -11.69
C ILE A 214 27.53 22.44 -10.25
N LYS A 215 26.26 22.04 -10.06
CA LYS A 215 25.54 22.07 -8.77
C LYS A 215 25.68 20.77 -7.97
N CYS A 216 26.27 19.73 -8.55
CA CYS A 216 26.42 18.43 -7.91
C CYS A 216 27.41 18.47 -6.73
N PRO A 217 27.10 17.86 -5.57
CA PRO A 217 28.04 17.74 -4.45
C PRO A 217 29.33 16.98 -4.81
N MET A 218 29.25 15.98 -5.70
CA MET A 218 30.40 15.16 -6.11
C MET A 218 31.24 15.80 -7.24
N ARG A 219 31.02 17.08 -7.55
CA ARG A 219 31.54 17.73 -8.77
C ARG A 219 33.07 17.75 -8.89
N GLU A 220 33.80 17.72 -7.78
CA GLU A 220 35.27 17.88 -7.79
C GLU A 220 35.98 16.59 -8.16
N LYS A 221 35.42 15.45 -7.76
CA LYS A 221 36.00 14.11 -7.97
C LYS A 221 35.22 13.26 -8.97
N CYS A 222 34.18 13.79 -9.61
CA CYS A 222 33.37 13.04 -10.59
C CYS A 222 34.09 12.88 -11.93
N ARG A 223 34.45 11.63 -12.27
CA ARG A 223 35.16 11.28 -13.50
C ARG A 223 34.44 11.75 -14.77
N TYR A 224 33.12 11.57 -14.87
CA TYR A 224 32.32 12.01 -16.02
C TYR A 224 32.44 13.53 -16.29
N ARG A 225 32.40 14.35 -15.22
CA ARG A 225 32.54 15.81 -15.37
C ARG A 225 33.96 16.20 -15.78
N LEU A 226 34.97 15.56 -15.20
CA LEU A 226 36.37 15.84 -15.51
C LEU A 226 36.70 15.50 -16.97
N MET A 227 36.12 14.43 -17.51
CA MET A 227 36.29 14.07 -18.93
C MET A 227 35.61 15.05 -19.88
N LYS A 228 34.44 15.60 -19.54
CA LYS A 228 33.75 16.63 -20.34
C LYS A 228 34.33 18.04 -20.23
N ARG A 229 35.33 18.25 -19.36
CA ARG A 229 36.01 19.54 -19.16
C ARG A 229 37.23 19.72 -20.08
N ARG A 230 37.65 18.65 -20.76
CA ARG A 230 38.65 18.64 -21.83
C ARG A 230 37.94 18.73 -23.16
#